data_AF-A0A963ESS5-F1
#
_entry.id   AF-A0A963ESS5-F1
#
_cell.length_a   1.000
_cell.length_b   1.000
_cell.length_c   1.000
_cell.angle_alpha   90.00
_cell.angle_beta   90.00
_cell.angle_gamma   90.00
#
_symmetry.space_group_name_H-M   'P 1'
#
loop_
_entity.id
_entity.type
_entity.pdbx_description
1 polymer ?
#
loop_
_entity_poly.entity_id
_entity_poly.type
_entity_poly.pdbx_seq_one_letter_code
_entity_poly.pdbx_strand_id
1 'polypeptide(L)' 'MNSLDSLWDIPAPHTFATRVAAADIDGLNHTNNAVYVNWCQQVAWAHSVALGLDLARYRELDRAMAITRSEYDYLQASR' A
#
# COMPACT_ATOMS: atom_id res chain seq x y z
N MET A 1 -9.99 -2.82 -21.08
CA MET A 1 -9.09 -2.16 -20.12
C MET A 1 -9.97 -1.36 -19.18
N ASN A 2 -10.27 -1.89 -17.98
CA ASN A 2 -10.99 -1.14 -16.97
C ASN A 2 -10.07 -0.02 -16.49
N SER A 3 -10.31 1.21 -16.94
CA SER A 3 -9.59 2.36 -16.44
C SER A 3 -10.00 2.53 -14.97
N LEU A 4 -9.07 2.22 -14.07
CA LEU A 4 -9.21 2.51 -12.64
C LEU A 4 -9.15 4.03 -12.40
N ASP A 5 -8.97 4.85 -13.43
CA ASP A 5 -8.79 6.30 -13.33
C ASP A 5 -10.03 6.99 -12.75
N SER A 6 -11.22 6.43 -12.93
CA SER A 6 -12.45 6.97 -12.34
C SER A 6 -12.62 6.65 -10.85
N LEU A 7 -11.75 5.84 -10.25
CA LEU A 7 -11.78 5.51 -8.82
C LEU A 7 -10.93 6.45 -7.96
N TRP A 8 -10.10 7.29 -8.59
CA TRP A 8 -9.14 8.12 -7.88
C TRP A 8 -9.61 9.56 -7.77
N ASP A 9 -9.52 10.12 -6.57
CA ASP A 9 -9.84 11.53 -6.31
C ASP A 9 -8.82 12.49 -6.94
N ILE A 10 -7.61 12.00 -7.24
CA ILE A 10 -6.51 12.78 -7.82
C ILE A 10 -5.98 12.15 -9.12
N PRO A 11 -5.55 12.96 -10.08
CA PRO A 11 -4.94 12.44 -11.31
C PRO A 11 -3.57 11.81 -11.03
N ALA A 12 -3.25 10.77 -11.80
CA ALA A 12 -1.95 10.08 -11.78
C ALA A 12 -1.50 9.60 -10.39
N PRO A 13 -2.28 8.73 -9.72
CA PRO A 13 -1.87 8.17 -8.43
C PRO A 13 -0.60 7.35 -8.55
N HIS A 14 0.22 7.35 -7.50
CA HIS A 14 1.31 6.39 -7.39
C HIS A 14 0.74 5.01 -7.09
N THR A 15 0.99 4.05 -7.98
CA THR A 15 0.43 2.70 -7.88
C THR A 15 1.54 1.66 -7.72
N PHE A 16 1.22 0.60 -6.99
CA PHE A 16 2.09 -0.56 -6.79
C PHE A 16 1.33 -1.81 -7.21
N ALA A 17 1.84 -2.49 -8.24
CA ALA A 17 1.27 -3.74 -8.71
C ALA A 17 1.87 -4.91 -7.93
N THR A 18 1.02 -5.71 -7.30
CA THR A 18 1.42 -6.91 -6.58
C THR A 18 0.48 -8.08 -6.91
N ARG A 19 0.88 -9.30 -6.52
CA ARG A 19 0.09 -10.51 -6.66
C ARG A 19 0.11 -11.25 -5.33
N VAL A 20 -1.06 -11.74 -4.91
CA VAL A 20 -1.21 -12.59 -3.73
C VAL A 20 -0.27 -13.80 -3.88
N ALA A 21 0.63 -13.98 -2.92
CA ALA A 21 1.49 -15.14 -2.83
C ALA A 21 0.88 -16.18 -1.89
N ALA A 22 1.36 -17.44 -1.98
CA ALA A 22 0.89 -18.50 -1.08
C ALA A 22 1.13 -18.18 0.41
N ALA A 23 2.18 -17.41 0.72
CA ALA A 23 2.48 -16.96 2.09
C ALA A 23 1.53 -15.89 2.61
N ASP A 24 0.77 -15.24 1.73
CA ASP A 24 -0.22 -14.22 2.10
C ASP A 24 -1.57 -14.84 2.48
N ILE A 25 -1.77 -16.13 2.20
CA ILE A 25 -3.00 -16.88 2.46
C ILE A 25 -2.94 -17.47 3.87
N ASP A 26 -3.96 -17.19 4.68
CA ASP A 26 -4.06 -17.75 6.04
C ASP A 26 -4.82 -19.10 6.08
N GLY A 27 -5.03 -19.61 7.29
CA GLY A 27 -5.70 -20.90 7.52
C GLY A 27 -7.18 -20.95 7.11
N LEU A 28 -7.80 -19.83 6.76
CA LEU A 28 -9.15 -19.75 6.21
C LEU A 28 -9.16 -19.77 4.67
N ASN A 29 -8.00 -19.96 4.04
CA ASN A 29 -7.83 -20.10 2.60
C ASN A 29 -8.24 -18.85 1.79
N HIS A 30 -7.95 -17.67 2.36
CA HIS A 30 -8.03 -16.37 1.70
C HIS A 30 -6.83 -15.51 2.11
N THR A 31 -6.58 -14.41 1.40
CA THR A 31 -5.51 -13.48 1.79
C THR A 31 -5.81 -12.92 3.18
N ASN A 32 -4.83 -13.03 4.07
CA ASN A 32 -4.90 -12.45 5.41
C ASN A 32 -5.10 -10.93 5.31
N ASN A 33 -6.05 -10.38 6.06
CA ASN A 33 -6.36 -8.96 6.00
C ASN A 33 -5.14 -8.04 6.31
N ALA A 34 -4.23 -8.46 7.20
CA ALA A 34 -3.04 -7.69 7.55
C ALA A 34 -2.06 -7.54 6.36
N VAL A 35 -2.10 -8.46 5.39
CA VAL A 35 -1.28 -8.36 4.17
C VAL A 35 -1.67 -7.15 3.34
N TYR A 36 -2.97 -6.82 3.26
CA TYR A 36 -3.43 -5.62 2.56
C TYR A 36 -2.86 -4.35 3.20
N VAL A 37 -2.83 -4.28 4.54
CA VAL A 37 -2.22 -3.15 5.27
C VAL A 37 -0.73 -3.04 4.95
N ASN A 38 -0.02 -4.17 4.90
CA ASN A 38 1.39 -4.19 4.52
C ASN A 38 1.60 -3.69 3.07
N TRP A 39 0.76 -4.09 2.12
CA TRP A 39 0.84 -3.55 0.75
C TRP A 39 0.55 -2.05 0.69
N CYS A 40 -0.41 -1.54 1.47
CA CYS A 40 -0.65 -0.10 1.60
C CYS A 40 0.58 0.63 2.15
N GLN A 41 1.29 0.05 3.12
CA GLN A 41 2.55 0.61 3.61
C GLN A 41 3.64 0.58 2.53
N GLN A 42 3.75 -0.50 1.76
CA GLN A 42 4.74 -0.63 0.70
C GLN A 42 4.54 0.41 -0.40
N VAL A 43 3.31 0.64 -0.87
CA VAL A 43 3.03 1.67 -1.88
C VAL A 43 3.27 3.08 -1.34
N ALA A 44 2.94 3.35 -0.07
CA ALA A 44 3.24 4.63 0.56
C ALA A 44 4.76 4.89 0.64
N TRP A 45 5.55 3.86 0.99
CA TRP A 45 7.00 3.95 0.99
C TRP A 45 7.59 4.11 -0.41
N ALA A 46 7.12 3.32 -1.38
CA ALA A 46 7.55 3.41 -2.77
C ALA A 46 7.27 4.81 -3.35
N HIS A 47 6.13 5.41 -3.02
CA HIS A 47 5.82 6.78 -3.41
C HIS A 47 6.77 7.78 -2.77
N SER A 48 7.06 7.64 -1.48
CA SER A 48 8.03 8.50 -0.79
C SER A 48 9.41 8.48 -1.45
N VAL A 49 9.91 7.29 -1.78
CA VAL A 49 11.17 7.11 -2.51
C VAL A 49 11.10 7.74 -3.91
N ALA A 50 9.99 7.58 -4.63
CA ALA A 50 9.80 8.20 -5.95
C ALA A 50 9.83 9.73 -5.91
N LEU A 51 9.47 10.33 -4.76
CA LEU A 51 9.58 11.77 -4.50
C LEU A 51 10.97 12.20 -3.98
N GLY A 52 11.92 11.26 -3.86
CA GLY A 52 13.28 11.50 -3.35
C GLY A 52 13.39 11.52 -1.83
N LEU A 53 12.37 11.03 -1.11
CA LEU A 53 12.34 10.91 0.35
C LEU A 53 12.58 9.45 0.77
N ASP A 54 13.78 8.96 0.50
CA ASP A 54 14.20 7.64 0.98
C ASP A 54 14.61 7.68 2.47
N LEU A 55 15.03 6.53 2.99
CA LEU A 55 15.43 6.41 4.40
C LEU A 55 16.67 7.26 4.74
N ALA A 56 17.61 7.39 3.81
CA ALA A 56 18.79 8.23 4.02
C ALA A 56 18.36 9.70 4.13
N ARG A 57 17.45 10.14 3.25
CA ARG A 57 16.93 11.50 3.25
C ARG A 57 16.12 11.83 4.50
N TYR A 58 15.26 10.91 4.96
CA TYR A 58 14.55 11.09 6.23
C TYR A 58 15.51 11.25 7.42
N ARG A 59 16.58 10.46 7.45
CA ARG A 59 17.63 10.56 8.49
C ARG A 59 18.37 11.89 8.42
N GLU A 60 18.79 12.33 7.24
CA GLU A 60 19.45 13.62 7.04
C GLU A 60 18.59 14.80 7.51
N LEU A 61 17.28 14.72 7.27
CA LEU A 61 16.33 15.75 7.66
C LEU A 61 15.97 15.71 9.15
N ASP A 62 16.32 14.63 9.86
CA ASP A 62 15.84 14.32 11.21
C ASP A 62 14.30 14.36 11.29
N ARG A 63 13.65 13.72 10.31
CA ARG A 63 12.18 13.66 10.20
C ARG A 63 11.71 12.24 9.90
N ALA A 64 10.47 11.96 10.29
CA ALA A 64 9.78 10.74 9.93
C ALA A 64 8.28 11.02 9.76
N MET A 65 7.60 10.16 9.01
CA MET A 65 6.15 10.17 8.88
C MET A 65 5.57 9.10 9.81
N ALA A 66 4.58 9.47 10.62
CA ALA A 66 3.85 8.54 11.48
C ALA A 66 2.37 8.55 11.07
N ILE A 67 1.84 7.38 10.74
CA ILE A 67 0.42 7.21 10.46
C ILE A 67 -0.34 7.19 11.80
N THR A 68 -1.25 8.14 12.00
CA THR A 68 -2.02 8.27 13.25
C THR A 68 -3.39 7.62 13.18
N ARG A 69 -3.95 7.42 11.97
CA ARG A 69 -5.22 6.73 11.71
C ARG A 69 -5.19 6.09 10.33
N SER A 70 -5.74 4.89 10.23
CA SER A 70 -6.02 4.22 8.96
C SER A 70 -7.32 3.45 9.08
N GLU A 71 -8.12 3.46 8.03
CA GLU A 71 -9.41 2.79 7.96
C GLU A 71 -9.45 1.95 6.69
N TYR A 72 -9.94 0.72 6.82
CA TYR A 72 -9.96 -0.25 5.74
C TYR A 72 -11.29 -1.01 5.76
N ASP A 73 -12.05 -0.88 4.68
CA ASP A 73 -13.25 -1.65 4.45
C ASP A 73 -12.94 -2.85 3.56
N TYR A 74 -13.01 -4.05 4.12
CA TYR A 74 -12.79 -5.30 3.39
C TYR A 74 -14.10 -5.77 2.77
N LEU A 75 -14.29 -5.48 1.48
CA LEU A 75 -15.55 -5.75 0.79
C LEU A 75 -15.74 -7.22 0.39
N GLN A 76 -14.65 -7.91 0.06
CA GLN A 76 -14.69 -9.30 -0.39
C GLN A 76 -13.36 -10.01 -0.12
N ALA A 77 -13.44 -11.29 0.27
CA ALA A 77 -12.27 -12.15 0.37
C ALA A 77 -11.72 -12.50 -1.02
N SER A 78 -10.40 -12.42 -1.18
CA SER A 78 -9.70 -12.98 -2.33
C SER A 78 -9.75 -14.52 -2.30
N ARG A 79 -9.72 -15.13 -3.48
CA ARG A 79 -9.71 -16.58 -3.69
C ARG A 79 -8.38 -17.02 -4.27
#